data_AF-A0A8T3WEV9-F1
#
_entry.id   AF-A0A8T3WEV9-F1
#
_cell.length_a   1.000
_cell.length_b   1.000
_cell.length_c   1.000
_cell.angle_alpha   90.00
_cell.angle_beta   90.00
_cell.angle_gamma   90.00
#
_symmetry.space_group_name_H-M   'P 1'
#
loop_
_entity.id
_entity.type
_entity.pdbx_description
1 polymer ?
#
loop_
_entity_poly.entity_id
_entity_poly.type
_entity_poly.pdbx_seq_one_letter_code
_entity_poly.pdbx_strand_id
1 'polypeptide(L)'
;MKKSSILFLFIGVFTILLYACTPQPPQVPIKENVTEVKVIASCDDSNQCTEDLFNQLTQQCEHKRLDHCCGDRTCDSDERCDLNTHKTKCPEDCPRNCPVSIVTDNIECTGKCIKGEEMFLVDGDTKFTMKLQNIGELSANDITSSFRCIKTSGITFISSSTATEKSGITFRDYFNENDKKIYLSGAPYGKDSATYNLEIKGIPREEVMLICTVNINFIESPSSTEFKVKLVKV
;
A
#
# COMPACT_ATOMS: atom_id res chain seq x y z
N MET A 1 78.88 -23.07 -23.00
CA MET A 1 78.25 -21.91 -22.34
C MET A 1 78.66 -20.62 -23.09
N LYS A 2 77.88 -20.14 -24.06
CA LYS A 2 78.17 -18.86 -24.78
C LYS A 2 77.02 -18.35 -25.68
N LYS A 3 75.75 -18.52 -25.29
CA LYS A 3 74.61 -18.05 -26.10
C LYS A 3 73.64 -17.08 -25.41
N SER A 4 73.82 -16.77 -24.13
CA SER A 4 72.85 -15.93 -23.38
C SER A 4 73.16 -14.44 -23.34
N SER A 5 74.34 -13.98 -23.80
CA SER A 5 74.73 -12.55 -23.72
C SER A 5 74.28 -11.68 -24.89
N ILE A 6 73.86 -12.25 -26.02
CA ILE A 6 73.49 -11.48 -27.21
C ILE A 6 72.02 -10.98 -27.14
N LEU A 7 71.18 -11.66 -26.36
CA LEU A 7 69.75 -11.32 -26.26
C LEU A 7 69.49 -10.03 -25.45
N PHE A 8 70.30 -9.75 -24.42
CA PHE A 8 70.14 -8.55 -23.60
C PHE A 8 70.58 -7.27 -24.32
N LEU A 9 71.52 -7.36 -25.27
CA LEU A 9 71.97 -6.19 -26.03
C LEU A 9 70.91 -5.71 -27.05
N PHE A 10 70.13 -6.64 -27.62
CA PHE A 10 69.05 -6.28 -28.55
C PHE A 10 67.85 -5.63 -27.84
N ILE A 11 67.52 -6.05 -26.62
CA ILE A 11 66.39 -5.47 -25.86
C ILE A 11 66.71 -4.02 -25.43
N GLY A 12 67.96 -3.73 -25.04
CA GLY A 12 68.37 -2.38 -24.65
C GLY A 12 68.39 -1.37 -25.80
N VAL A 13 68.75 -1.79 -27.02
CA VAL A 13 68.76 -0.89 -28.19
C VAL A 13 67.34 -0.61 -28.68
N PHE A 14 66.42 -1.59 -28.57
CA PHE A 14 65.03 -1.42 -29.01
C PHE A 14 64.23 -0.46 -28.10
N THR A 15 64.51 -0.43 -26.79
CA THR A 15 63.84 0.52 -25.86
C THR A 15 64.32 1.96 -26.04
N ILE A 16 65.58 2.19 -26.42
CA ILE A 16 66.10 3.54 -26.68
C ILE A 16 65.53 4.09 -28.01
N LEU A 17 65.35 3.26 -29.03
CA LEU A 17 64.73 3.66 -30.30
C LEU A 17 63.23 4.01 -30.15
N LEU A 18 62.51 3.33 -29.26
CA LEU A 18 61.10 3.64 -29.00
C LEU A 18 60.90 4.98 -28.24
N TYR A 19 61.89 5.42 -27.45
CA TYR A 19 61.80 6.69 -26.73
C TYR A 19 62.12 7.92 -27.59
N ALA A 20 62.83 7.76 -28.72
CA ALA A 20 63.23 8.87 -29.59
C ALA A 20 62.15 9.29 -30.60
N CYS A 21 61.05 8.52 -30.71
CA CYS A 21 59.95 8.81 -31.64
C CYS A 21 58.63 9.12 -30.94
N THR A 22 58.65 9.65 -29.71
CA THR A 22 57.46 10.28 -29.14
C THR A 22 57.35 11.70 -29.71
N PRO A 23 56.42 11.97 -30.66
CA PRO A 23 56.21 13.31 -31.15
C PRO A 23 55.85 14.21 -29.96
N GLN A 24 56.57 15.31 -29.81
CA GLN A 24 56.23 16.31 -28.80
C GLN A 24 54.77 16.70 -29.01
N PRO A 25 53.93 16.61 -27.95
CA PRO A 25 52.53 16.98 -28.06
C PRO A 25 52.47 18.43 -28.55
N PRO A 26 51.72 18.71 -29.62
CA PRO A 26 51.61 20.06 -30.16
C PRO A 26 51.18 21.00 -29.06
N GLN A 27 51.99 22.03 -28.80
CA GLN A 27 51.65 23.08 -27.85
C GLN A 27 50.46 23.85 -28.43
N VAL A 28 49.26 23.47 -28.00
CA VAL A 28 48.03 24.17 -28.33
C VAL A 28 48.12 25.55 -27.66
N PRO A 29 48.04 26.66 -28.42
CA PRO A 29 48.02 27.99 -27.83
C PRO A 29 46.80 28.08 -26.92
N ILE A 30 47.05 28.31 -25.63
CA ILE A 30 46.03 28.58 -24.62
C ILE A 30 45.43 29.93 -25.00
N LYS A 31 44.36 29.90 -25.81
CA LYS A 31 43.42 31.01 -25.85
C LYS A 31 42.74 31.02 -24.48
N GLU A 32 43.08 32.01 -23.66
CA GLU A 32 42.23 32.44 -22.56
C GLU A 32 40.90 32.87 -23.16
N ASN A 33 40.02 31.88 -23.39
CA ASN A 33 38.62 32.12 -23.58
C ASN A 33 38.12 32.42 -22.17
N VAL A 34 38.21 33.69 -21.78
CA VAL A 34 37.54 34.23 -20.61
C VAL A 34 36.06 34.10 -20.89
N THR A 35 35.56 32.88 -20.62
CA THR A 35 34.15 32.56 -20.66
C THR A 35 33.52 33.47 -19.63
N GLU A 36 32.71 34.43 -20.08
CA GLU A 36 31.88 35.27 -19.21
C GLU A 36 31.28 34.38 -18.14
N VAL A 37 31.72 34.57 -16.89
CA VAL A 37 31.14 33.89 -15.73
C VAL A 37 29.73 34.42 -15.64
N LYS A 38 28.79 33.68 -16.22
CA LYS A 38 27.37 33.96 -16.13
C LYS A 38 27.00 33.82 -14.67
N VAL A 39 26.95 34.95 -13.96
CA VAL A 39 26.56 35.00 -12.57
C VAL A 39 25.12 34.51 -12.50
N ILE A 40 24.94 33.26 -12.08
CA ILE A 40 23.62 32.72 -11.75
C ILE A 40 23.23 33.43 -10.45
N ALA A 41 22.24 34.31 -10.55
CA ALA A 41 21.89 35.25 -9.48
C ALA A 41 21.27 34.55 -8.25
N SER A 42 20.75 33.34 -8.39
CA SER A 42 20.25 32.51 -7.29
C SER A 42 20.03 31.07 -7.78
N CYS A 43 20.22 30.09 -6.88
CA CYS A 43 19.79 28.71 -7.08
C CYS A 43 18.43 28.40 -6.41
N ASP A 44 17.74 29.42 -5.91
CA ASP A 44 16.44 29.28 -5.24
C ASP A 44 15.38 28.70 -6.19
N ASP A 45 14.90 27.48 -5.91
CA ASP A 45 13.83 26.83 -6.67
C ASP A 45 12.43 27.10 -6.08
N SER A 46 12.35 27.94 -5.05
CA SER A 46 11.14 28.29 -4.29
C SER A 46 10.47 27.11 -3.60
N ASN A 47 11.13 25.96 -3.51
CA ASN A 47 10.64 24.82 -2.77
C ASN A 47 11.20 24.85 -1.34
N GLN A 48 10.32 25.06 -0.37
CA GLN A 48 10.68 25.10 1.05
C GLN A 48 11.27 23.78 1.59
N CYS A 49 11.14 22.69 0.82
CA CYS A 49 11.64 21.36 1.15
C CYS A 49 12.97 21.01 0.48
N THR A 50 13.64 21.98 -0.14
CA THR A 50 14.96 21.81 -0.72
C THR A 50 15.96 22.78 -0.11
N GLU A 51 17.18 22.29 0.09
CA GLU A 51 18.37 23.09 0.33
C GLU A 51 19.04 23.34 -1.03
N ASP A 52 19.08 24.60 -1.44
CA ASP A 52 19.61 25.01 -2.74
C ASP A 52 21.10 25.31 -2.65
N LEU A 53 21.90 24.53 -3.40
CA LEU A 53 23.35 24.57 -3.37
C LEU A 53 23.90 24.83 -4.77
N PHE A 54 24.77 25.83 -4.92
CA PHE A 54 25.48 26.03 -6.18
C PHE A 54 26.79 25.23 -6.21
N ASN A 55 26.86 24.23 -7.07
CA ASN A 55 28.07 23.43 -7.25
C ASN A 55 29.07 24.19 -8.16
N GLN A 56 30.12 24.73 -7.55
CA GLN A 56 31.16 25.50 -8.27
C GLN A 56 31.95 24.66 -9.29
N LEU A 57 32.05 23.34 -9.10
CA LEU A 57 32.80 22.47 -10.01
C LEU A 57 31.99 22.18 -11.28
N THR A 58 30.70 21.86 -11.13
CA THR A 58 29.81 21.55 -12.26
C THR A 58 29.15 22.78 -12.85
N GLN A 59 29.20 23.92 -12.15
CA GLN A 59 28.47 25.16 -12.47
C GLN A 59 26.95 24.93 -12.58
N GLN A 60 26.41 24.04 -11.74
CA GLN A 60 24.99 23.67 -11.69
C GLN A 60 24.39 23.94 -10.31
N CYS A 61 23.10 24.23 -10.27
CA CYS A 61 22.32 24.24 -9.03
C CYS A 61 21.95 22.80 -8.66
N GLU A 62 22.16 22.45 -7.40
CA GLU A 62 21.80 21.18 -6.78
C GLU A 62 20.73 21.47 -5.72
N HIS A 63 19.63 20.74 -5.77
CA HIS A 63 18.49 20.90 -4.85
C HIS A 63 18.42 19.65 -3.98
N LYS A 64 18.90 19.75 -2.74
CA LYS A 64 18.93 18.62 -1.82
C LYS A 64 17.66 18.62 -0.99
N ARG A 65 16.88 17.54 -1.05
CA ARG A 65 15.68 17.37 -0.22
C ARG A 65 16.03 17.52 1.26
N LEU A 66 15.28 18.35 1.99
CA LEU A 66 15.30 18.41 3.44
C LEU A 66 14.54 17.20 4.00
N ASP A 67 15.11 16.53 4.99
CA ASP A 67 14.42 15.43 5.65
C ASP A 67 13.21 15.95 6.45
N HIS A 68 12.09 15.22 6.40
CA HIS A 68 10.87 15.52 7.18
C HIS A 68 10.20 16.85 6.83
N CYS A 69 10.15 17.19 5.54
CA CYS A 69 9.50 18.41 5.06
C CYS A 69 8.15 18.15 4.40
N CYS A 70 7.12 18.77 4.97
CA CYS A 70 5.79 18.79 4.38
C CYS A 70 5.70 19.57 3.06
N GLY A 71 5.17 18.92 2.03
CA GLY A 71 4.89 19.44 0.71
C GLY A 71 5.78 18.84 -0.39
N ASP A 72 6.67 17.90 -0.06
CA ASP A 72 7.61 17.29 -1.01
C ASP A 72 7.06 16.00 -1.68
N ARG A 73 5.82 15.62 -1.35
CA ARG A 73 5.07 14.44 -1.83
C ARG A 73 5.68 13.10 -1.41
N THR A 74 6.54 13.10 -0.40
CA THR A 74 7.17 11.90 0.13
C THR A 74 6.81 11.76 1.61
N CYS A 75 5.90 10.84 1.93
CA CYS A 75 5.48 10.59 3.30
C CYS A 75 6.58 9.93 4.16
N ASP A 76 7.38 10.76 4.83
CA ASP A 76 8.45 10.33 5.73
C ASP A 76 7.88 9.71 7.03
N SER A 77 8.70 8.99 7.80
CA SER A 77 8.25 8.33 9.03
C SER A 77 7.71 9.31 10.07
N ASP A 78 8.25 10.52 10.09
CA ASP A 78 8.03 11.49 11.17
C ASP A 78 6.87 12.43 10.87
N GLU A 79 6.35 12.39 9.65
CA GLU A 79 5.18 13.11 9.10
C GLU A 79 3.86 12.32 9.24
N ARG A 80 4.00 11.06 9.62
CA ARG A 80 2.90 10.13 9.83
C ARG A 80 2.09 10.46 11.09
N CYS A 81 1.15 9.58 11.38
CA CYS A 81 0.23 9.60 12.48
C CYS A 81 0.87 9.98 13.82
N ASP A 82 0.44 11.11 14.38
CA ASP A 82 0.73 11.48 15.76
C ASP A 82 -0.24 10.76 16.69
N LEU A 83 0.29 9.83 17.48
CA LEU A 83 -0.47 9.01 18.42
C LEU A 83 -1.13 9.80 19.55
N ASN A 84 -0.68 11.03 19.83
CA ASN A 84 -1.28 11.86 20.87
C ASN A 84 -2.52 12.60 20.34
N THR A 85 -2.43 13.14 19.13
CA THR A 85 -3.50 13.93 18.52
C THR A 85 -4.43 13.11 17.64
N HIS A 86 -4.05 11.87 17.30
CA HIS A 86 -4.72 11.00 16.34
C HIS A 86 -4.94 11.68 14.98
N LYS A 87 -3.92 12.43 14.54
CA LYS A 87 -3.91 13.12 13.26
C LYS A 87 -2.62 12.84 12.50
N THR A 88 -2.72 12.76 11.19
CA THR A 88 -1.57 12.77 10.30
C THR A 88 -0.88 14.13 10.40
N LYS A 89 0.43 14.15 10.67
CA LYS A 89 1.15 15.43 10.81
C LYS A 89 1.28 16.14 9.47
N CYS A 90 1.40 15.38 8.38
CA CYS A 90 1.50 15.90 7.02
C CYS A 90 0.46 15.33 6.05
N PRO A 91 -0.81 15.80 6.08
CA PRO A 91 -1.87 15.22 5.25
C PRO A 91 -1.64 15.37 3.73
N GLU A 92 -0.84 16.35 3.32
CA GLU A 92 -0.52 16.61 1.91
C GLU A 92 0.37 15.51 1.30
N ASP A 93 1.32 14.99 2.07
CA ASP A 93 2.25 13.95 1.63
C ASP A 93 1.82 12.55 2.07
N CYS A 94 1.13 12.45 3.20
CA CYS A 94 0.61 11.22 3.79
C CYS A 94 -0.92 11.15 3.64
N PRO A 95 -1.47 10.68 2.51
CA PRO A 95 -2.91 10.75 2.22
C PRO A 95 -3.77 9.73 2.99
N ARG A 96 -3.18 8.95 3.90
CA ARG A 96 -3.88 7.91 4.68
C ARG A 96 -4.42 8.52 5.97
N ASN A 97 -5.48 7.92 6.51
CA ASN A 97 -6.07 8.41 7.76
C ASN A 97 -5.20 8.00 8.96
N CYS A 98 -5.19 8.78 10.03
CA CYS A 98 -4.61 8.40 11.32
C CYS A 98 -5.74 8.22 12.35
N PRO A 99 -5.71 7.19 13.22
CA PRO A 99 -4.77 6.07 13.31
C PRO A 99 -5.13 4.94 12.34
N VAL A 100 -5.82 3.90 12.82
CA VAL A 100 -6.42 2.85 12.00
C VAL A 100 -7.77 3.32 11.46
N SER A 101 -8.07 3.03 10.19
CA SER A 101 -9.37 3.29 9.59
C SER A 101 -9.70 2.16 8.63
N ILE A 102 -10.67 1.31 9.00
CA ILE A 102 -11.11 0.20 8.16
C ILE A 102 -12.40 0.58 7.45
N VAL A 103 -12.34 0.60 6.12
CA VAL A 103 -13.50 0.76 5.25
C VAL A 103 -13.92 -0.58 4.68
N THR A 104 -15.21 -0.69 4.39
CA THR A 104 -15.82 -1.87 3.78
C THR A 104 -16.42 -1.50 2.43
N ASP A 105 -16.25 -2.38 1.45
CA ASP A 105 -16.90 -2.23 0.15
C ASP A 105 -18.36 -2.70 0.20
N ASN A 106 -19.08 -2.49 -0.90
CA ASN A 106 -20.41 -3.05 -1.09
C ASN A 106 -20.39 -4.58 -0.98
N ILE A 107 -21.41 -5.13 -0.32
CA ILE A 107 -21.58 -6.57 -0.25
C ILE A 107 -22.03 -7.12 -1.61
N GLU A 108 -21.35 -8.18 -2.03
CA GLU A 108 -21.62 -8.95 -3.23
C GLU A 108 -22.16 -10.33 -2.85
N CYS A 109 -22.89 -10.95 -3.76
CA CYS A 109 -23.52 -12.25 -3.53
C CYS A 109 -23.30 -13.18 -4.71
N THR A 110 -22.98 -14.44 -4.42
CA THR A 110 -22.76 -15.51 -5.40
C THR A 110 -23.51 -16.77 -4.99
N GLY A 111 -23.81 -17.64 -5.96
CA GLY A 111 -24.60 -18.85 -5.75
C GLY A 111 -26.09 -18.62 -5.97
N LYS A 112 -26.93 -19.17 -5.09
CA LYS A 112 -28.39 -19.12 -5.17
C LYS A 112 -28.98 -17.83 -4.58
N CYS A 113 -28.59 -16.71 -5.19
CA CYS A 113 -29.07 -15.40 -4.78
C CYS A 113 -29.22 -14.39 -5.92
N ILE A 114 -30.10 -13.42 -5.70
CA ILE A 114 -30.37 -12.30 -6.61
C ILE A 114 -30.25 -11.00 -5.83
N LYS A 115 -29.42 -10.07 -6.29
CA LYS A 115 -29.30 -8.72 -5.74
C LYS A 115 -30.42 -7.84 -6.30
N GLY A 116 -31.36 -7.45 -5.44
CA GLY A 116 -32.35 -6.40 -5.72
C GLY A 116 -31.82 -5.02 -5.31
N GLU A 117 -32.68 -4.00 -5.41
CA GLU A 117 -32.33 -2.61 -5.08
C GLU A 117 -32.05 -2.42 -3.58
N GLU A 118 -32.90 -2.97 -2.71
CA GLU A 118 -32.75 -2.83 -1.25
C GLU A 118 -32.38 -4.13 -0.52
N MET A 119 -32.35 -5.27 -1.22
CA MET A 119 -32.31 -6.58 -0.57
C MET A 119 -31.77 -7.68 -1.46
N PHE A 120 -31.34 -8.78 -0.85
CA PHE A 120 -30.94 -10.00 -1.52
C PHE A 120 -32.03 -11.06 -1.39
N LEU A 121 -32.44 -11.66 -2.51
CA LEU A 121 -33.28 -12.86 -2.50
C LEU A 121 -32.37 -14.08 -2.45
N VAL A 122 -32.65 -15.03 -1.56
CA VAL A 122 -31.82 -16.22 -1.34
C VAL A 122 -32.70 -17.47 -1.35
N ASP A 123 -32.41 -18.41 -2.25
CA ASP A 123 -33.14 -19.68 -2.44
C ASP A 123 -32.25 -20.93 -2.27
N GLY A 124 -31.13 -20.79 -1.56
CA GLY A 124 -30.33 -21.91 -1.10
C GLY A 124 -28.88 -21.52 -0.81
N ASP A 125 -27.95 -22.44 -1.11
CA ASP A 125 -26.52 -22.26 -0.89
C ASP A 125 -25.99 -20.99 -1.56
N THR A 126 -25.54 -20.06 -0.72
CA THR A 126 -25.20 -18.70 -1.10
C THR A 126 -23.96 -18.23 -0.35
N LYS A 127 -23.14 -17.43 -1.01
CA LYS A 127 -21.97 -16.81 -0.40
C LYS A 127 -22.00 -15.30 -0.64
N PHE A 128 -22.01 -14.55 0.45
CA PHE A 128 -21.80 -13.11 0.46
C PHE A 128 -20.33 -12.80 0.67
N THR A 129 -19.83 -11.79 -0.05
CA THR A 129 -18.44 -11.32 0.05
C THR A 129 -18.40 -9.81 0.22
N MET A 130 -17.54 -9.35 1.10
CA MET A 130 -17.30 -7.93 1.36
C MET A 130 -15.80 -7.71 1.49
N LYS A 131 -15.24 -6.73 0.78
CA LYS A 131 -13.83 -6.36 0.95
C LYS A 131 -13.68 -5.44 2.15
N LEU A 132 -12.58 -5.62 2.86
CA LEU A 132 -12.12 -4.73 3.91
C LEU A 132 -10.81 -4.13 3.45
N GLN A 133 -10.63 -2.84 3.68
CA GLN A 133 -9.36 -2.17 3.47
C GLN A 133 -9.05 -1.29 4.67
N ASN A 134 -7.85 -1.44 5.22
CA ASN A 134 -7.30 -0.44 6.12
C ASN A 134 -6.80 0.72 5.25
N ILE A 135 -7.46 1.87 5.34
CA ILE A 135 -7.01 3.14 4.77
C ILE A 135 -6.30 4.01 5.83
N GLY A 136 -6.09 3.45 7.02
CA GLY A 136 -5.32 4.05 8.10
C GLY A 136 -3.81 3.87 7.93
N GLU A 137 -3.04 4.70 8.62
CA GLU A 137 -1.58 4.65 8.66
C GLU A 137 -1.05 3.60 9.62
N LEU A 138 -1.79 3.33 10.70
CA LEU A 138 -1.43 2.29 11.66
C LEU A 138 -1.99 0.94 11.22
N SER A 139 -1.36 -0.14 11.70
CA SER A 139 -1.82 -1.49 11.42
C SER A 139 -2.89 -1.92 12.42
N ALA A 140 -3.88 -2.65 11.93
CA ALA A 140 -4.96 -3.23 12.72
C ALA A 140 -4.66 -4.70 13.01
N ASN A 141 -4.46 -5.03 14.30
CA ASN A 141 -4.26 -6.40 14.76
C ASN A 141 -5.57 -7.00 15.28
N ASP A 142 -5.67 -8.34 15.23
CA ASP A 142 -6.77 -9.12 15.80
C ASP A 142 -8.17 -8.63 15.36
N ILE A 143 -8.31 -8.26 14.09
CA ILE A 143 -9.62 -7.92 13.53
C ILE A 143 -10.46 -9.19 13.53
N THR A 144 -11.65 -9.11 14.13
CA THR A 144 -12.63 -10.19 14.19
C THR A 144 -13.96 -9.73 13.62
N SER A 145 -14.87 -10.66 13.34
CA SER A 145 -16.24 -10.35 12.93
C SER A 145 -17.24 -10.84 13.97
N SER A 146 -18.36 -10.13 14.09
CA SER A 146 -19.58 -10.65 14.67
C SER A 146 -20.72 -10.46 13.69
N PHE A 147 -21.47 -11.52 13.45
CA PHE A 147 -22.58 -11.52 12.50
C PHE A 147 -23.90 -11.77 13.23
N ARG A 148 -24.93 -11.00 12.88
CA ARG A 148 -26.26 -11.13 13.44
C ARG A 148 -27.32 -10.88 12.39
N CYS A 149 -28.36 -11.71 12.34
CA CYS A 149 -29.59 -11.43 11.61
C CYS A 149 -30.80 -11.41 12.54
N ILE A 150 -31.70 -10.47 12.31
CA ILE A 150 -32.94 -10.29 13.05
C ILE A 150 -34.10 -10.42 12.05
N LYS A 151 -35.16 -11.17 12.40
CA LYS A 151 -36.38 -11.14 11.59
C LYS A 151 -36.94 -9.72 11.61
N THR A 152 -37.50 -9.23 10.51
CA THR A 152 -38.14 -7.88 10.50
C THR A 152 -39.28 -7.75 11.52
N SER A 153 -39.86 -8.86 11.98
CA SER A 153 -40.82 -8.89 13.09
C SER A 153 -40.22 -8.59 14.48
N GLY A 154 -38.91 -8.33 14.58
CA GLY A 154 -38.20 -7.95 15.81
C GLY A 154 -37.66 -9.13 16.64
N ILE A 155 -37.98 -10.37 16.28
CA ILE A 155 -37.44 -11.55 16.96
C ILE A 155 -36.04 -11.82 16.41
N THR A 156 -35.04 -11.85 17.30
CA THR A 156 -33.66 -12.20 16.92
C THR A 156 -33.66 -13.58 16.28
N PHE A 157 -33.23 -13.65 15.03
CA PHE A 157 -33.27 -14.88 14.26
C PHE A 157 -32.02 -15.71 14.57
N ILE A 158 -30.84 -15.11 14.38
CA ILE A 158 -29.55 -15.79 14.38
C ILE A 158 -28.43 -14.81 14.77
N SER A 159 -27.49 -15.26 15.61
CA SER A 159 -26.21 -14.60 15.91
C SER A 159 -25.13 -15.66 15.66
N SER A 160 -24.11 -15.40 14.83
CA SER A 160 -23.00 -16.35 14.67
C SER A 160 -22.28 -16.50 16.01
N SER A 161 -21.92 -17.71 16.45
CA SER A 161 -20.78 -18.49 15.98
C SER A 161 -21.01 -20.01 15.95
N THR A 162 -22.23 -20.47 16.19
CA THR A 162 -22.58 -21.89 16.18
C THR A 162 -23.51 -22.17 15.02
N ALA A 163 -23.10 -23.07 14.11
CA ALA A 163 -23.80 -23.46 12.88
C ALA A 163 -25.12 -24.21 13.16
N THR A 164 -25.95 -23.72 14.07
CA THR A 164 -27.24 -24.29 14.41
C THR A 164 -28.21 -24.02 13.27
N GLU A 165 -28.81 -25.09 12.73
CA GLU A 165 -29.81 -24.98 11.68
C GLU A 165 -31.01 -24.19 12.20
N LYS A 166 -31.41 -23.16 11.45
CA LYS A 166 -32.60 -22.36 11.69
C LYS A 166 -33.34 -22.21 10.38
N SER A 167 -34.63 -22.57 10.38
CA SER A 167 -35.48 -22.53 9.18
C SER A 167 -34.89 -23.27 7.97
N GLY A 168 -34.15 -24.36 8.20
CA GLY A 168 -33.54 -25.18 7.14
C GLY A 168 -32.21 -24.68 6.60
N ILE A 169 -31.65 -23.61 7.18
CA ILE A 169 -30.37 -23.04 6.77
C ILE A 169 -29.38 -22.89 7.93
N THR A 170 -28.10 -22.82 7.61
CA THR A 170 -26.99 -22.56 8.52
C THR A 170 -26.17 -21.38 8.01
N PHE A 171 -25.54 -20.66 8.93
CA PHE A 171 -24.69 -19.51 8.63
C PHE A 171 -23.27 -19.80 9.08
N ARG A 172 -22.30 -19.35 8.28
CA ARG A 172 -20.88 -19.41 8.64
C ARG A 172 -20.18 -18.17 8.10
N ASP A 173 -19.51 -17.44 8.97
CA ASP A 173 -18.66 -16.32 8.58
C ASP A 173 -17.17 -16.59 8.82
N TYR A 174 -16.33 -15.99 7.98
CA TYR A 174 -14.88 -16.07 8.05
C TYR A 174 -14.20 -15.03 7.15
N PHE A 175 -12.93 -14.78 7.42
CA PHE A 175 -12.07 -13.99 6.55
C PHE A 175 -11.26 -14.88 5.61
N ASN A 176 -10.90 -14.36 4.44
CA ASN A 176 -10.00 -14.99 3.45
C ASN A 176 -10.29 -16.49 3.26
N GLU A 177 -9.34 -17.36 3.64
CA GLU A 177 -9.40 -18.82 3.50
C GLU A 177 -9.82 -19.53 4.80
N ASN A 178 -10.87 -19.03 5.45
CA ASN A 178 -11.44 -19.53 6.73
C ASN A 178 -10.79 -18.99 8.01
N ASP A 179 -10.08 -17.87 7.93
CA ASP A 179 -9.50 -17.20 9.09
C ASP A 179 -10.61 -16.65 9.99
N LYS A 180 -10.52 -16.87 11.30
CA LYS A 180 -11.42 -16.25 12.30
C LYS A 180 -11.00 -14.84 12.68
N LYS A 181 -9.74 -14.52 12.44
CA LYS A 181 -9.11 -13.25 12.76
C LYS A 181 -8.07 -12.90 11.70
N ILE A 182 -7.90 -11.61 11.42
CA ILE A 182 -6.93 -11.14 10.43
C ILE A 182 -6.12 -9.97 10.97
N TYR A 183 -5.06 -9.66 10.22
CA TYR A 183 -4.22 -8.49 10.38
C TYR A 183 -4.32 -7.66 9.10
N LEU A 184 -4.52 -6.35 9.23
CA LEU A 184 -4.46 -5.41 8.11
C LEU A 184 -3.34 -4.39 8.35
N SER A 185 -2.39 -4.34 7.41
CA SER A 185 -1.28 -3.40 7.47
C SER A 185 -1.75 -1.96 7.22
N GLY A 186 -1.06 -1.00 7.82
CA GLY A 186 -1.17 0.42 7.45
C GLY A 186 -0.26 0.84 6.29
N ALA A 187 0.58 -0.08 5.78
CA ALA A 187 1.49 0.20 4.68
C ALA A 187 0.76 0.09 3.31
N PRO A 188 0.94 1.05 2.38
CA PRO A 188 0.26 1.06 1.08
C PRO A 188 0.47 -0.19 0.21
N TYR A 189 1.61 -0.85 0.35
CA TYR A 189 1.96 -2.06 -0.39
C TYR A 189 1.96 -3.31 0.49
N GLY A 190 1.40 -3.20 1.70
CA GLY A 190 1.29 -4.30 2.66
C GLY A 190 0.04 -5.14 2.44
N LYS A 191 -0.20 -6.07 3.36
CA LYS A 191 -1.48 -6.79 3.47
C LYS A 191 -2.54 -5.85 4.07
N ASP A 192 -2.89 -4.78 3.36
CA ASP A 192 -3.84 -3.75 3.83
C ASP A 192 -5.31 -4.08 3.53
N SER A 193 -5.57 -5.16 2.80
CA SER A 193 -6.91 -5.62 2.44
C SER A 193 -7.16 -7.09 2.79
N ALA A 194 -8.43 -7.40 3.01
CA ALA A 194 -8.92 -8.76 3.22
C ALA A 194 -10.34 -8.92 2.69
N THR A 195 -10.79 -10.17 2.56
CA THR A 195 -12.18 -10.47 2.19
C THR A 195 -12.90 -11.08 3.39
N TYR A 196 -14.03 -10.51 3.78
CA TYR A 196 -15.01 -11.15 4.65
C TYR A 196 -15.99 -11.97 3.81
N ASN A 197 -16.29 -13.17 4.28
CA ASN A 197 -17.19 -14.10 3.64
C ASN A 197 -18.28 -14.51 4.62
N LEU A 198 -19.52 -14.58 4.13
CA LEU A 198 -20.65 -15.15 4.85
C LEU A 198 -21.31 -16.20 3.95
N GLU A 199 -21.27 -17.45 4.37
CA GLU A 199 -21.96 -18.56 3.71
C GLU A 199 -23.31 -18.81 4.39
N ILE A 200 -24.34 -18.92 3.55
CA ILE A 200 -25.64 -19.50 3.89
C ILE A 200 -25.70 -20.87 3.22
N LYS A 201 -25.93 -21.94 3.98
CA LYS A 201 -26.09 -23.30 3.45
C LYS A 201 -27.41 -23.91 3.84
N GLY A 202 -28.03 -24.67 2.94
CA GLY A 202 -29.32 -25.32 3.13
C GLY A 202 -30.43 -24.73 2.26
N ILE A 203 -31.65 -25.20 2.47
CA ILE A 203 -32.84 -24.76 1.72
C ILE A 203 -33.83 -24.14 2.73
N PRO A 204 -34.24 -22.87 2.54
CA PRO A 204 -35.23 -22.24 3.40
C PRO A 204 -36.54 -23.04 3.49
N ARG A 205 -37.00 -23.32 4.72
CA ARG A 205 -38.29 -24.01 4.96
C ARG A 205 -39.48 -23.07 5.07
N GLU A 206 -39.20 -21.78 5.24
CA GLU A 206 -40.18 -20.69 5.34
C GLU A 206 -39.65 -19.46 4.58
N GLU A 207 -40.57 -18.62 4.09
CA GLU A 207 -40.20 -17.28 3.66
C GLU A 207 -39.94 -16.39 4.88
N VAL A 208 -38.79 -15.72 4.91
CA VAL A 208 -38.48 -14.80 6.01
C VAL A 208 -37.64 -13.63 5.52
N MET A 209 -38.00 -12.45 6.03
CA MET A 209 -37.26 -11.21 5.85
C MET A 209 -36.31 -11.02 7.03
N LEU A 210 -35.03 -10.85 6.72
CA LEU A 210 -33.95 -10.70 7.68
C LEU A 210 -33.25 -9.36 7.46
N ILE A 211 -32.94 -8.69 8.56
CA ILE A 211 -31.99 -7.58 8.60
C ILE A 211 -30.72 -8.15 9.21
N CYS A 212 -29.65 -8.20 8.41
CA CYS A 212 -28.39 -8.78 8.79
C CYS A 212 -27.33 -7.70 8.95
N THR A 213 -26.56 -7.80 10.03
CA THR A 213 -25.50 -6.87 10.40
C THR A 213 -24.21 -7.63 10.57
N VAL A 214 -23.16 -7.15 9.91
CA VAL A 214 -21.78 -7.61 10.09
C VAL A 214 -21.05 -6.51 10.82
N ASN A 215 -20.53 -6.80 12.01
CA ASN A 215 -19.65 -5.89 12.74
C ASN A 215 -18.22 -6.40 12.64
N ILE A 216 -17.35 -5.55 12.11
CA ILE A 216 -15.91 -5.75 12.10
C ILE A 216 -15.36 -5.11 13.36
N ASN A 217 -14.87 -5.95 14.27
CA ASN A 217 -14.42 -5.54 15.60
C ASN A 217 -12.89 -5.46 15.64
N PHE A 218 -12.38 -4.31 16.04
CA PHE A 218 -10.98 -4.06 16.38
C PHE A 218 -10.92 -2.95 17.44
N ILE A 219 -9.75 -2.75 18.05
CA ILE A 219 -9.60 -1.95 19.28
C ILE A 219 -10.07 -0.49 19.13
N GLU A 220 -9.87 0.12 17.96
CA GLU A 220 -9.95 1.58 17.83
C GLU A 220 -11.28 2.08 17.27
N SER A 221 -11.95 1.38 16.34
CA SER A 221 -13.17 1.89 15.71
C SER A 221 -13.99 0.81 14.98
N PRO A 222 -14.96 0.14 15.63
CA PRO A 222 -15.71 -0.92 14.96
C PRO A 222 -16.45 -0.39 13.73
N SER A 223 -16.40 -1.15 12.63
CA SER A 223 -17.17 -0.86 11.42
C SER A 223 -18.37 -1.80 11.34
N SER A 224 -19.51 -1.31 10.87
CA SER A 224 -20.75 -2.08 10.80
C SER A 224 -21.40 -1.92 9.43
N THR A 225 -21.75 -3.03 8.81
CA THR A 225 -22.48 -3.07 7.54
C THR A 225 -23.80 -3.81 7.74
N GLU A 226 -24.91 -3.16 7.39
CA GLU A 226 -26.25 -3.74 7.41
C GLU A 226 -26.72 -4.05 5.97
N PHE A 227 -27.41 -5.17 5.80
CA PHE A 227 -28.06 -5.54 4.54
C PHE A 227 -29.31 -6.39 4.80
N LYS A 228 -30.29 -6.30 3.88
CA LYS A 228 -31.54 -7.06 3.98
C LYS A 228 -31.47 -8.34 3.14
N VAL A 229 -31.96 -9.44 3.70
CA VAL A 229 -32.05 -10.75 3.03
C VAL A 229 -33.49 -11.26 3.10
N LYS A 230 -34.05 -11.69 1.98
CA LYS A 230 -35.29 -12.50 1.95
C LYS A 230 -34.94 -13.92 1.58
N LEU A 231 -35.16 -14.82 2.53
CA LEU A 231 -35.16 -16.23 2.23
C LEU A 231 -36.46 -16.58 1.50
N VAL A 232 -36.34 -17.22 0.34
CA VAL A 232 -37.48 -17.64 -0.48
C VAL A 232 -37.59 -19.15 -0.39
N LYS A 233 -38.80 -19.61 -0.08
CA LYS A 233 -39.14 -21.02 -0.16
C LYS A 233 -39.57 -21.31 -1.59
N VAL A 234 -38.75 -22.05 -2.32
CA VAL A 234 -39.08 -22.57 -3.65
C VAL A 234 -39.79 -23.91 -3.51
#